data_AF-A0A814W1G7-F1
#
_entry.id   AF-A0A814W1G7-F1
#
_cell.length_a   1.000
_cell.length_b   1.000
_cell.length_c   1.000
_cell.angle_alpha   90.00
_cell.angle_beta   90.00
_cell.angle_gamma   90.00
#
_symmetry.space_group_name_H-M   'P 1'
#
loop_
_entity.id
_entity.type
_entity.pdbx_description
1 polymer ?
#
loop_
_entity_poly.entity_id
_entity_poly.type
_entity_poly.pdbx_seq_one_letter_code
_entity_poly.pdbx_strand_id
1 'polypeptide(L)'
;MQSCNYHFLIHFNSSFCRFIAPVRLSRSDSFSATTRSDEVASHVFKSDTFLRVAMTLLPITAAIVYQMDALWQLQVRNLYAGLASTIFHIFYFLQFYIHLECHSKTVTYMYTYIYHLIIWLFKTGGNVVYFIYHHREQNTFYQCIFAFRALQDTLFISSICIYKIRSYEPMICVQHKALFSVISRLEVILAILVPIFAQEDLVKRTVANISLFILYDFFSVYYHLFTLRLKWALWLFVVFITISVVNEWLYFVNHQWRICDQISMGLEFLAECSCCLVIVWQFKSKLNPTTTGA
;
A
#
# COMPACT_ATOMS: atom_id res chain seq x y z
N MET A 1 8.60 27.55 -17.13
CA MET A 1 9.01 26.16 -16.82
C MET A 1 7.82 25.26 -16.44
N GLN A 2 6.63 25.41 -17.05
CA GLN A 2 5.47 24.53 -16.80
C GLN A 2 5.25 23.43 -17.87
N SER A 3 5.96 23.51 -19.01
CA SER A 3 5.73 22.63 -20.17
C SER A 3 6.33 21.21 -20.04
N CYS A 4 7.42 21.01 -19.29
CA CYS A 4 8.06 19.69 -19.17
C CYS A 4 7.29 18.67 -18.30
N ASN A 5 6.45 19.12 -17.36
CA ASN A 5 5.81 18.21 -16.39
C ASN A 5 4.58 17.49 -16.95
N TYR A 6 3.90 18.06 -17.95
CA TYR A 6 2.77 17.40 -18.62
C TYR A 6 3.24 16.21 -19.47
N HIS A 7 4.45 16.27 -20.02
CA HIS A 7 4.96 15.22 -20.90
C HIS A 7 5.23 13.89 -20.15
N PHE A 8 5.70 13.95 -18.90
CA PHE A 8 5.97 12.74 -18.10
C PHE A 8 4.68 12.05 -17.63
N LEU A 9 3.69 12.81 -17.20
CA LEU A 9 2.40 12.29 -16.71
C LEU A 9 1.51 11.77 -17.85
N ILE A 10 1.50 12.43 -19.01
CA ILE A 10 0.80 11.93 -20.21
C ILE A 10 1.48 10.67 -20.75
N HIS A 11 2.83 10.59 -20.71
CA HIS A 11 3.52 9.35 -21.05
C HIS A 11 3.25 8.23 -20.04
N PHE A 12 3.22 8.53 -18.74
CA PHE A 12 2.90 7.53 -17.72
C PHE A 12 1.48 7.00 -17.88
N ASN A 13 0.47 7.89 -18.02
CA ASN A 13 -0.93 7.51 -18.18
C ASN A 13 -1.18 6.79 -19.52
N SER A 14 -0.62 7.27 -20.64
CA SER A 14 -0.78 6.59 -21.95
C SER A 14 -0.03 5.26 -22.05
N SER A 15 1.12 5.12 -21.38
CA SER A 15 1.84 3.85 -21.31
C SER A 15 1.15 2.86 -20.37
N PHE A 16 0.56 3.33 -19.28
CA PHE A 16 -0.21 2.53 -18.33
C PHE A 16 -1.54 2.05 -18.93
N CYS A 17 -2.29 2.91 -19.63
CA CYS A 17 -3.52 2.51 -20.34
C CYS A 17 -3.25 1.55 -21.52
N ARG A 18 -2.08 1.63 -22.18
CA ARG A 18 -1.66 0.59 -23.16
C ARG A 18 -1.23 -0.72 -22.49
N PHE A 19 -0.77 -0.66 -21.23
CA PHE A 19 -0.40 -1.81 -20.41
C PHE A 19 -1.61 -2.62 -19.92
N ILE A 20 -2.78 -1.98 -19.79
CA ILE A 20 -4.07 -2.58 -19.36
C ILE A 20 -5.02 -2.72 -20.56
N ALA A 21 -4.50 -2.96 -21.76
CA ALA A 21 -5.35 -3.40 -22.86
C ALA A 21 -5.96 -4.76 -22.48
N PRO A 22 -7.29 -4.97 -22.62
CA PRO A 22 -7.93 -6.18 -22.14
C PRO A 22 -7.42 -7.38 -22.93
N VAL A 23 -6.75 -8.30 -22.25
CA VAL A 23 -6.64 -9.68 -22.70
C VAL A 23 -8.08 -10.17 -22.85
N ARG A 24 -8.51 -10.41 -24.10
CA ARG A 24 -9.81 -11.04 -24.40
C ARG A 24 -9.88 -12.37 -23.65
N LEU A 25 -10.52 -12.37 -22.49
CA LEU A 25 -10.97 -13.58 -21.83
C LEU A 25 -12.07 -14.17 -22.71
N SER A 26 -11.72 -15.22 -23.45
CA SER A 26 -12.70 -16.02 -24.17
C SER A 26 -13.69 -16.58 -23.16
N ARG A 27 -14.95 -16.21 -23.35
CA ARG A 27 -16.09 -16.68 -22.60
C ARG A 27 -16.27 -18.18 -22.90
N SER A 28 -15.86 -19.06 -22.01
CA SER A 28 -16.30 -20.45 -22.01
C SER A 28 -17.44 -20.60 -21.01
N ASP A 29 -18.65 -20.71 -21.56
CA ASP A 29 -19.87 -20.94 -20.78
C ASP A 29 -19.91 -22.38 -20.22
N SER A 30 -20.45 -22.46 -19.00
CA SER A 30 -21.05 -23.61 -18.31
C SER A 30 -20.26 -24.92 -18.20
N PHE A 31 -19.73 -25.21 -17.00
CA PHE A 31 -19.62 -26.59 -16.52
C PHE A 31 -19.88 -26.71 -15.02
N SER A 32 -20.66 -27.73 -14.68
CA SER A 32 -21.27 -28.02 -13.39
C SER A 32 -20.31 -28.54 -12.32
N ALA A 33 -20.50 -28.01 -11.12
CA ALA A 33 -20.38 -28.61 -9.78
C ALA A 33 -19.24 -29.61 -9.44
N THR A 34 -18.45 -29.15 -8.46
CA THR A 34 -18.01 -29.85 -7.24
C THR A 34 -16.95 -30.95 -7.34
N THR A 35 -15.81 -30.66 -6.68
CA THR A 35 -14.65 -31.52 -6.30
C THR A 35 -13.38 -31.48 -7.17
N ARG A 36 -13.33 -30.67 -8.24
CA ARG A 36 -12.11 -30.52 -9.08
C ARG A 36 -11.60 -29.07 -9.25
N SER A 37 -12.00 -28.13 -8.39
CA SER A 37 -11.61 -26.72 -8.52
C SER A 37 -10.18 -26.42 -8.05
N ASP A 38 -9.64 -27.20 -7.12
CA ASP A 38 -8.39 -26.84 -6.46
C ASP A 38 -7.15 -27.21 -7.31
N GLU A 39 -7.22 -28.30 -8.07
CA GLU A 39 -6.18 -28.67 -9.05
C GLU A 39 -6.20 -27.72 -10.27
N VAL A 40 -7.37 -27.33 -10.77
CA VAL A 40 -7.47 -26.40 -11.91
C VAL A 40 -7.03 -24.99 -11.52
N ALA A 41 -7.37 -24.53 -10.30
CA ALA A 41 -6.86 -23.26 -9.80
C ALA A 41 -5.32 -23.25 -9.75
N SER A 42 -4.69 -24.32 -9.24
CA SER A 42 -3.23 -24.42 -9.15
C SER A 42 -2.52 -24.38 -10.52
N HIS A 43 -3.16 -24.84 -11.59
CA HIS A 43 -2.59 -24.81 -12.94
C HIS A 43 -2.76 -23.44 -13.63
N VAL A 44 -3.81 -22.68 -13.30
CA VAL A 44 -4.00 -21.30 -13.78
C VAL A 44 -3.01 -20.34 -13.10
N PHE A 45 -2.60 -20.62 -11.85
CA PHE A 45 -1.56 -19.85 -11.15
C PHE A 45 -0.16 -19.91 -11.82
N LYS A 46 0.11 -20.92 -12.66
CA LYS A 46 1.43 -21.09 -13.29
C LYS A 46 1.72 -20.09 -14.41
N SER A 47 0.72 -19.40 -14.98
CA SER A 47 0.87 -18.68 -16.27
C SER A 47 0.98 -17.16 -16.21
N ASP A 48 0.73 -16.49 -15.09
CA ASP A 48 0.78 -15.02 -15.06
C ASP A 48 2.15 -14.48 -14.61
N THR A 49 3.20 -14.84 -15.37
CA THR A 49 4.55 -14.26 -15.20
C THR A 49 4.50 -12.74 -15.28
N PHE A 50 3.66 -12.20 -16.17
CA PHE A 50 3.46 -10.76 -16.32
C PHE A 50 2.93 -10.11 -15.03
N LEU A 51 1.86 -10.66 -14.44
CA LEU A 51 1.29 -10.09 -13.21
C LEU A 51 2.28 -10.14 -12.06
N ARG A 52 3.04 -11.24 -11.94
CA ARG A 52 4.10 -11.36 -10.92
C ARG A 52 5.19 -10.31 -11.10
N VAL A 53 5.65 -10.09 -12.33
CA VAL A 53 6.64 -9.05 -12.66
C VAL A 53 6.08 -7.66 -12.35
N ALA A 54 4.86 -7.36 -12.82
CA ALA A 54 4.21 -6.07 -12.57
C ALA A 54 4.07 -5.80 -11.07
N MET A 55 3.59 -6.78 -10.30
CA MET A 55 3.43 -6.66 -8.86
C MET A 55 4.75 -6.52 -8.10
N THR A 56 5.85 -7.06 -8.63
CA THR A 56 7.18 -6.87 -8.04
C THR A 56 7.75 -5.49 -8.39
N LEU A 57 7.55 -5.02 -9.63
CA LEU A 57 8.10 -3.74 -10.07
C LEU A 57 7.32 -2.54 -9.52
N LEU A 58 5.99 -2.62 -9.42
CA LEU A 58 5.14 -1.50 -9.02
C LEU A 58 5.51 -0.92 -7.64
N PRO A 59 5.69 -1.72 -6.57
CA PRO A 59 6.12 -1.20 -5.27
C PRO A 59 7.51 -0.57 -5.31
N ILE A 60 8.45 -1.13 -6.09
CA ILE A 60 9.80 -0.55 -6.25
C ILE A 60 9.70 0.80 -6.95
N THR A 61 9.00 0.87 -8.08
CA THR A 61 8.80 2.12 -8.83
C THR A 61 8.11 3.17 -7.95
N ALA A 62 7.07 2.78 -7.21
CA ALA A 62 6.38 3.68 -6.31
C ALA A 62 7.29 4.18 -5.17
N ALA A 63 8.17 3.33 -4.64
CA ALA A 63 9.14 3.71 -3.60
C ALA A 63 10.18 4.71 -4.11
N ILE A 64 10.69 4.49 -5.33
CA ILE A 64 11.61 5.43 -6.00
C ILE A 64 10.91 6.77 -6.23
N VAL A 65 9.68 6.75 -6.75
CA VAL A 65 8.90 7.96 -7.00
C VAL A 65 8.61 8.72 -5.70
N TYR A 66 8.30 8.01 -4.61
CA TYR A 66 8.13 8.62 -3.28
C TYR A 66 9.42 9.31 -2.78
N GLN A 67 10.59 8.64 -2.91
CA GLN A 67 11.85 9.26 -2.52
C GLN A 67 12.21 10.47 -3.40
N MET A 68 11.96 10.38 -4.70
CA MET A 68 12.19 11.49 -5.64
C MET A 68 11.27 12.67 -5.33
N ASP A 69 10.00 12.42 -5.01
CA ASP A 69 9.06 13.46 -4.55
C ASP A 69 9.56 14.13 -3.27
N ALA A 70 10.01 13.35 -2.27
CA ALA A 70 10.58 13.90 -1.03
C ALA A 70 11.82 14.78 -1.31
N LEU A 71 12.75 14.30 -2.15
CA LEU A 71 13.95 15.06 -2.54
C LEU A 71 13.58 16.32 -3.32
N TRP A 72 12.56 16.24 -4.16
CA TRP A 72 12.05 17.38 -4.91
C TRP A 72 11.47 18.44 -3.96
N GLN A 73 10.73 18.06 -2.92
CA GLN A 73 10.23 19.00 -1.91
C GLN A 73 11.34 19.78 -1.19
N LEU A 74 12.53 19.18 -1.00
CA LEU A 74 13.68 19.89 -0.44
C LEU A 74 14.20 21.01 -1.38
N GLN A 75 14.00 20.88 -2.69
CA GLN A 75 14.55 21.81 -3.69
C GLN A 75 13.52 22.83 -4.18
N VAL A 76 12.27 22.40 -4.42
CA VAL A 76 11.22 23.20 -5.04
C VAL A 76 9.89 22.96 -4.33
N ARG A 77 9.35 24.01 -3.68
CA ARG A 77 8.01 24.01 -3.07
C ARG A 77 6.93 23.94 -4.16
N ASN A 78 6.59 22.74 -4.65
CA ASN A 78 5.64 22.56 -5.76
C ASN A 78 4.38 21.75 -5.40
N LEU A 79 3.33 21.94 -6.22
CA LEU A 79 1.93 21.51 -6.01
C LEU A 79 1.68 19.99 -5.91
N TYR A 80 2.50 19.14 -6.55
CA TYR A 80 2.20 17.70 -6.66
C TYR A 80 2.63 16.82 -5.47
N ALA A 81 2.98 17.44 -4.34
CA ALA A 81 3.35 16.73 -3.12
C ALA A 81 2.22 15.78 -2.71
N GLY A 82 2.51 14.49 -2.56
CA GLY A 82 1.56 13.54 -1.99
C GLY A 82 0.93 12.53 -2.97
N LEU A 83 0.69 12.84 -4.25
CA LEU A 83 0.10 11.86 -5.20
C LEU A 83 0.94 10.59 -5.30
N ALA A 84 2.25 10.79 -5.44
CA ALA A 84 3.28 9.75 -5.38
C ALA A 84 3.17 8.91 -4.10
N SER A 85 2.94 9.58 -2.96
CA SER A 85 2.80 8.93 -1.66
C SER A 85 1.60 7.98 -1.62
N THR A 86 0.47 8.31 -2.23
CA THR A 86 -0.73 7.44 -2.20
C THR A 86 -0.59 6.19 -3.04
N ILE A 87 -0.05 6.33 -4.24
CA ILE A 87 0.30 5.19 -5.08
C ILE A 87 1.28 4.29 -4.33
N PHE A 88 2.27 4.90 -3.69
CA PHE A 88 3.24 4.19 -2.87
C PHE A 88 2.62 3.47 -1.67
N HIS A 89 1.72 4.09 -0.90
CA HIS A 89 1.08 3.44 0.26
C HIS A 89 0.35 2.16 -0.14
N ILE A 90 -0.44 2.20 -1.22
CA ILE A 90 -1.20 1.04 -1.69
C ILE A 90 -0.25 -0.08 -2.10
N PHE A 91 0.72 0.20 -2.97
CA PHE A 91 1.65 -0.81 -3.45
C PHE A 91 2.61 -1.29 -2.35
N TYR A 92 3.00 -0.42 -1.41
CA TYR A 92 3.78 -0.77 -0.23
C TYR A 92 3.06 -1.77 0.67
N PHE A 93 1.74 -1.72 0.78
CA PHE A 93 1.00 -2.70 1.58
C PHE A 93 0.64 -3.95 0.75
N LEU A 94 0.34 -3.80 -0.53
CA LEU A 94 0.05 -4.93 -1.41
C LEU A 94 1.27 -5.84 -1.65
N GLN A 95 2.49 -5.32 -1.53
CA GLN A 95 3.71 -6.11 -1.76
C GLN A 95 3.83 -7.36 -0.88
N PHE A 96 3.21 -7.36 0.31
CA PHE A 96 3.28 -8.48 1.25
C PHE A 96 2.42 -9.66 0.83
N TYR A 97 1.48 -9.43 -0.08
CA TYR A 97 0.58 -10.43 -0.61
C TYR A 97 1.08 -11.08 -1.90
N ILE A 98 2.22 -10.63 -2.43
CA ILE A 98 2.84 -11.22 -3.62
C ILE A 98 3.56 -12.50 -3.21
N HIS A 99 3.09 -13.62 -3.72
CA HIS A 99 3.80 -14.89 -3.59
C HIS A 99 4.84 -15.01 -4.70
N LEU A 100 6.11 -14.82 -4.35
CA LEU A 100 7.23 -15.07 -5.26
C LEU A 100 7.55 -16.57 -5.21
N GLU A 101 7.02 -17.34 -6.15
CA GLU A 101 7.40 -18.74 -6.29
C GLU A 101 8.76 -18.84 -6.97
N CYS A 102 9.81 -19.20 -6.23
CA CYS A 102 11.07 -19.67 -6.81
C CYS A 102 11.22 -21.18 -6.59
N HIS A 103 11.95 -21.84 -7.49
CA HIS A 103 12.11 -23.29 -7.54
C HIS A 103 12.78 -23.86 -6.26
N SER A 104 13.53 -23.04 -5.52
CA SER A 104 14.15 -23.39 -4.24
C SER A 104 13.62 -22.49 -3.13
N LYS A 105 13.08 -23.10 -2.05
CA LYS A 105 12.52 -22.39 -0.89
C LYS A 105 13.54 -21.41 -0.29
N THR A 106 14.81 -21.80 -0.17
CA THR A 106 15.87 -20.96 0.40
C THR A 106 16.15 -19.73 -0.46
N VAL A 107 16.20 -19.90 -1.78
CA VAL A 107 16.41 -18.79 -2.73
C VAL A 107 15.22 -17.83 -2.72
N THR A 108 13.99 -18.38 -2.66
CA THR A 108 12.76 -17.58 -2.52
C THR A 108 12.82 -16.68 -1.29
N TYR A 109 13.22 -17.22 -0.13
CA TYR A 109 13.29 -16.46 1.11
C TYR A 109 14.32 -15.34 1.04
N MET A 110 15.52 -15.62 0.52
CA MET A 110 16.58 -14.63 0.38
C MET A 110 16.16 -13.51 -0.58
N TYR A 111 15.61 -13.85 -1.75
CA TYR A 111 15.17 -12.86 -2.73
C TYR A 111 14.03 -12.00 -2.18
N THR A 112 13.04 -12.64 -1.53
CA THR A 112 11.93 -11.92 -0.89
C THR A 112 12.42 -10.99 0.21
N TYR A 113 13.40 -11.42 1.02
CA TYR A 113 14.00 -10.58 2.05
C TYR A 113 14.71 -9.36 1.46
N ILE A 114 15.56 -9.57 0.45
CA ILE A 114 16.27 -8.49 -0.25
C ILE A 114 15.26 -7.51 -0.86
N TYR A 115 14.19 -8.02 -1.47
CA TYR A 115 13.12 -7.22 -2.04
C TYR A 115 12.46 -6.29 -1.00
N HIS A 116 12.03 -6.83 0.14
CA HIS A 116 11.44 -6.02 1.22
C HIS A 116 12.45 -5.04 1.83
N LEU A 117 13.73 -5.43 1.93
CA LEU A 117 14.80 -4.58 2.40
C LEU A 117 15.03 -3.38 1.48
N ILE A 118 15.04 -3.58 0.16
CA ILE A 118 15.19 -2.50 -0.83
C ILE A 118 14.04 -1.51 -0.70
N ILE A 119 12.80 -1.98 -0.62
CA ILE A 119 11.63 -1.10 -0.50
C ILE A 119 11.64 -0.36 0.84
N TRP A 120 12.07 -1.02 1.92
CA TRP A 120 12.29 -0.38 3.22
C TRP A 120 13.34 0.73 3.16
N LEU A 121 14.47 0.51 2.47
CA LEU A 121 15.51 1.53 2.29
C LEU A 121 14.96 2.76 1.57
N PHE A 122 14.22 2.56 0.46
CA PHE A 122 13.60 3.65 -0.28
C PHE A 122 12.56 4.41 0.56
N LYS A 123 11.69 3.69 1.28
CA LYS A 123 10.67 4.30 2.15
C LYS A 123 11.29 5.12 3.28
N THR A 124 12.24 4.52 3.99
CA THR A 124 12.95 5.16 5.11
C THR A 124 13.73 6.36 4.62
N GLY A 125 14.40 6.26 3.47
CA GLY A 125 15.07 7.37 2.80
C GLY A 125 14.12 8.54 2.54
N GLY A 126 12.92 8.27 1.99
CA GLY A 126 11.89 9.30 1.81
C GLY A 126 11.44 9.95 3.12
N ASN A 127 11.18 9.14 4.17
CA ASN A 127 10.79 9.66 5.50
C ASN A 127 11.89 10.54 6.13
N VAL A 128 13.16 10.17 6.00
CA VAL A 128 14.31 10.97 6.48
C VAL A 128 14.39 12.30 5.73
N VAL A 129 14.16 12.29 4.42
CA VAL A 129 14.13 13.52 3.63
C VAL A 129 12.99 14.44 4.08
N TYR A 130 11.78 13.91 4.31
CA TYR A 130 10.66 14.68 4.86
C TYR A 130 10.94 15.19 6.28
N PHE A 131 11.62 14.41 7.11
CA PHE A 131 12.09 14.84 8.43
C PHE A 131 13.00 16.07 8.31
N ILE A 132 14.01 16.02 7.43
CA ILE A 132 14.94 17.14 7.20
C ILE A 132 14.20 18.36 6.66
N TYR A 133 13.25 18.16 5.74
CA TYR A 133 12.41 19.23 5.20
C TYR A 133 11.66 19.95 6.33
N HIS A 134 10.93 19.23 7.18
CA HIS A 134 10.18 19.84 8.28
C HIS A 134 11.07 20.35 9.41
N HIS A 135 12.30 19.83 9.54
CA HIS A 135 13.33 20.39 10.41
C HIS A 135 13.70 21.81 9.99
N ARG A 136 13.92 22.04 8.70
CA ARG A 136 14.19 23.38 8.15
C ARG A 136 13.01 24.33 8.32
N GLU A 137 11.79 23.82 8.24
CA GLU A 137 10.56 24.62 8.45
C GLU A 137 10.22 24.84 9.93
N GLN A 138 11.03 24.35 10.87
CA GLN A 138 10.80 24.44 12.31
C GLN A 138 9.45 23.84 12.76
N ASN A 139 8.90 22.90 11.99
CA ASN A 139 7.63 22.25 12.30
C ASN A 139 7.86 20.96 13.10
N THR A 140 7.98 21.09 14.43
CA THR A 140 8.33 20.01 15.35
C THR A 140 7.33 18.85 15.33
N PHE A 141 6.04 19.13 15.18
CA PHE A 141 5.01 18.10 15.12
C PHE A 141 5.25 17.15 13.93
N TYR A 142 5.42 17.70 12.73
CA TYR A 142 5.64 16.90 11.53
C TYR A 142 6.99 16.17 11.57
N GLN A 143 8.04 16.77 12.13
CA GLN A 143 9.32 16.09 12.38
C GLN A 143 9.12 14.82 13.23
N CYS A 144 8.39 14.93 14.35
CA CYS A 144 8.10 13.78 15.22
C CYS A 144 7.31 12.70 14.47
N ILE A 145 6.27 13.08 13.71
CA ILE A 145 5.46 12.13 12.93
C ILE A 145 6.32 11.35 11.92
N PHE A 146 7.18 12.03 11.15
CA PHE A 146 8.04 11.34 10.18
C PHE A 146 9.11 10.46 10.84
N ALA A 147 9.61 10.85 12.01
CA ALA A 147 10.48 9.99 12.81
C ALA A 147 9.75 8.72 13.30
N PHE A 148 8.51 8.87 13.78
CA PHE A 148 7.69 7.73 14.18
C PHE A 148 7.30 6.83 13.00
N ARG A 149 7.02 7.37 11.81
CA ARG A 149 6.81 6.59 10.58
C ARG A 149 8.05 5.77 10.22
N ALA A 150 9.25 6.36 10.25
CA ALA A 150 10.49 5.63 9.99
C ALA A 150 10.72 4.48 11.00
N LEU A 151 10.41 4.72 12.28
CA LEU A 151 10.48 3.68 13.31
C LEU A 151 9.45 2.58 13.07
N GLN A 152 8.20 2.94 12.79
CA GLN A 152 7.10 2.02 12.53
C GLN A 152 7.39 1.15 11.29
N ASP A 153 7.91 1.73 10.20
CA ASP A 153 8.31 1.00 9.00
C ASP A 153 9.41 -0.03 9.30
N THR A 154 10.39 0.36 10.13
CA THR A 154 11.47 -0.53 10.54
C THR A 154 10.94 -1.70 11.36
N LEU A 155 10.12 -1.44 12.38
CA LEU A 155 9.50 -2.47 13.21
C LEU A 155 8.60 -3.41 12.40
N PHE A 156 7.83 -2.85 11.46
CA PHE A 156 6.94 -3.61 10.61
C PHE A 156 7.72 -4.55 9.68
N ILE A 157 8.74 -4.05 8.98
CA ILE A 157 9.59 -4.87 8.10
C ILE A 157 10.34 -5.93 8.89
N SER A 158 10.94 -5.59 10.04
CA SER A 158 11.58 -6.57 10.92
C SER A 158 10.62 -7.69 11.33
N SER A 159 9.38 -7.34 11.67
CA SER A 159 8.34 -8.32 12.05
C SER A 159 8.00 -9.26 10.89
N ILE A 160 7.78 -8.71 9.68
CA ILE A 160 7.52 -9.52 8.48
C ILE A 160 8.69 -10.44 8.16
N CYS A 161 9.92 -9.94 8.24
CA CYS A 161 11.12 -10.74 8.02
C CYS A 161 11.22 -11.90 9.01
N ILE A 162 10.94 -11.67 10.30
CA ILE A 162 10.90 -12.72 11.32
C ILE A 162 9.84 -13.76 11.00
N TYR A 163 8.62 -13.35 10.63
CA TYR A 163 7.55 -14.29 10.28
C TYR A 163 7.89 -15.13 9.05
N LYS A 164 8.49 -14.52 8.02
CA LYS A 164 8.92 -15.25 6.81
C LYS A 164 10.06 -16.22 7.10
N ILE A 165 11.07 -15.81 7.89
CA ILE A 165 12.16 -16.71 8.32
C ILE A 165 11.60 -17.92 9.07
N ARG A 166 10.61 -17.70 9.94
CA ARG A 166 9.94 -18.78 10.67
C ARG A 166 8.88 -19.54 9.87
N SER A 167 8.77 -19.29 8.56
CA SER A 167 7.83 -19.97 7.65
C SER A 167 6.36 -19.91 8.10
N TYR A 168 5.92 -18.78 8.65
CA TYR A 168 4.51 -18.55 8.97
C TYR A 168 3.71 -18.40 7.68
N GLU A 169 2.52 -18.98 7.64
CA GLU A 169 1.64 -18.89 6.47
C GLU A 169 0.67 -17.71 6.65
N PRO A 170 0.51 -16.87 5.61
CA PRO A 170 -0.46 -15.79 5.65
C PRO A 170 -1.88 -16.38 5.60
N MET A 171 -2.77 -15.87 6.45
CA MET A 171 -4.17 -16.28 6.44
C MET A 171 -4.91 -15.82 5.16
N ILE A 172 -4.49 -14.71 4.58
CA ILE A 172 -5.09 -14.15 3.36
C ILE A 172 -4.25 -14.60 2.17
N CYS A 173 -4.85 -15.40 1.28
CA CYS A 173 -4.33 -15.66 -0.05
C CYS A 173 -5.07 -14.73 -1.02
N VAL A 174 -4.35 -13.76 -1.60
CA VAL A 174 -4.96 -12.73 -2.43
C VAL A 174 -5.24 -13.28 -3.82
N GLN A 175 -6.52 -13.27 -4.20
CA GLN A 175 -6.92 -13.64 -5.55
C GLN A 175 -6.55 -12.53 -6.54
N HIS A 176 -6.09 -12.89 -7.75
CA HIS A 176 -5.76 -11.91 -8.80
C HIS A 176 -6.93 -10.96 -9.09
N LYS A 177 -8.17 -11.46 -9.05
CA LYS A 177 -9.37 -10.65 -9.24
C LYS A 177 -9.49 -9.51 -8.21
N ALA A 178 -9.19 -9.78 -6.94
CA ALA A 178 -9.22 -8.77 -5.89
C ALA A 178 -8.13 -7.71 -6.12
N LEU A 179 -6.94 -8.14 -6.54
CA LEU A 179 -5.83 -7.25 -6.87
C LEU A 179 -6.14 -6.34 -8.07
N PHE A 180 -6.65 -6.89 -9.17
CA PHE A 180 -7.08 -6.11 -10.33
C PHE A 180 -8.21 -5.13 -9.97
N SER A 181 -9.13 -5.53 -9.10
CA SER A 181 -10.17 -4.63 -8.59
C SER A 181 -9.57 -3.43 -7.85
N VAL A 182 -8.53 -3.63 -7.04
CA VAL A 182 -7.84 -2.52 -6.36
C VAL A 182 -7.13 -1.61 -7.35
N ILE A 183 -6.39 -2.19 -8.32
CA ILE A 183 -5.67 -1.40 -9.34
C ILE A 183 -6.65 -0.59 -10.19
N SER A 184 -7.77 -1.18 -10.60
CA SER A 184 -8.80 -0.48 -11.39
C SER A 184 -9.47 0.65 -10.59
N ARG A 185 -9.76 0.42 -9.29
CA ARG A 185 -10.29 1.49 -8.42
C ARG A 185 -9.27 2.61 -8.25
N LEU A 186 -8.00 2.27 -8.04
CA LEU A 186 -6.92 3.25 -7.97
C LEU A 186 -6.80 4.05 -9.27
N GLU A 187 -6.90 3.41 -10.43
CA GLU A 187 -6.86 4.08 -11.74
C GLU A 187 -8.00 5.08 -11.90
N VAL A 188 -9.24 4.69 -11.59
CA VAL A 188 -10.41 5.59 -11.66
C VAL A 188 -10.24 6.77 -10.71
N ILE A 189 -9.80 6.49 -9.48
CA ILE A 189 -9.56 7.52 -8.46
C ILE A 189 -8.46 8.48 -8.92
N LEU A 190 -7.34 7.98 -9.43
CA LEU A 190 -6.27 8.83 -9.98
C LEU A 190 -6.74 9.63 -11.19
N ALA A 191 -7.56 9.05 -12.08
CA ALA A 191 -8.07 9.77 -13.24
C ALA A 191 -8.99 10.93 -12.87
N ILE A 192 -9.78 10.79 -11.79
CA ILE A 192 -10.63 11.86 -11.26
C ILE A 192 -9.80 12.88 -10.50
N LEU A 193 -8.86 12.41 -9.68
CA LEU A 193 -8.11 13.27 -8.78
C LEU A 193 -6.99 14.04 -9.48
N VAL A 194 -6.30 13.48 -10.48
CA VAL A 194 -5.18 14.17 -11.16
C VAL A 194 -5.57 15.53 -11.74
N PRO A 195 -6.72 15.70 -12.43
CA PRO A 195 -7.17 17.01 -12.88
C PRO A 195 -7.47 17.99 -11.73
N ILE A 196 -8.07 17.51 -10.64
CA ILE A 196 -8.35 18.31 -9.43
C ILE A 196 -7.03 18.73 -8.77
N PHE A 197 -6.06 17.81 -8.75
CA PHE A 197 -4.73 17.96 -8.18
C PHE A 197 -3.84 18.94 -8.94
N ALA A 198 -4.13 19.16 -10.22
CA ALA A 198 -3.45 20.16 -11.01
C ALA A 198 -3.95 21.59 -10.76
N GLN A 199 -5.11 21.77 -10.11
CA GLN A 199 -5.80 23.07 -10.02
C GLN A 199 -5.77 23.71 -8.63
N GLU A 200 -5.58 22.96 -7.54
CA GLU A 200 -5.76 23.48 -6.17
C GLU A 200 -4.66 23.08 -5.17
N ASP A 201 -4.26 24.01 -4.29
CA ASP A 201 -3.38 23.77 -3.13
C ASP A 201 -4.03 22.88 -2.04
N LEU A 202 -5.34 22.62 -2.15
CA LEU A 202 -6.16 21.82 -1.23
C LEU A 202 -5.75 20.33 -1.19
N VAL A 203 -4.99 19.90 -2.18
CA VAL A 203 -4.88 18.50 -2.61
C VAL A 203 -3.82 17.71 -1.87
N LYS A 204 -2.76 18.37 -1.39
CA LYS A 204 -1.60 17.68 -0.81
C LYS A 204 -1.95 16.83 0.43
N ARG A 205 -3.12 17.04 1.03
CA ARG A 205 -3.52 16.48 2.33
C ARG A 205 -4.47 15.28 2.22
N THR A 206 -5.42 15.29 1.29
CA THR A 206 -6.48 14.26 1.20
C THR A 206 -6.00 12.93 0.64
N VAL A 207 -4.81 12.96 0.07
CA VAL A 207 -4.27 11.90 -0.76
C VAL A 207 -3.99 10.66 0.10
N ALA A 208 -3.42 10.79 1.30
CA ALA A 208 -3.14 9.66 2.18
C ALA A 208 -4.41 8.98 2.71
N ASN A 209 -5.45 9.74 3.05
CA ASN A 209 -6.73 9.17 3.48
C ASN A 209 -7.37 8.32 2.36
N ILE A 210 -7.20 8.70 1.09
CA ILE A 210 -7.72 7.94 -0.04
C ILE A 210 -7.02 6.58 -0.20
N SER A 211 -5.68 6.51 -0.05
CA SER A 211 -4.98 5.21 -0.10
C SER A 211 -5.42 4.29 1.03
N LEU A 212 -5.59 4.84 2.24
CA LEU A 212 -6.05 4.07 3.39
C LEU A 212 -7.49 3.55 3.18
N PHE A 213 -8.39 4.30 2.53
CA PHE A 213 -9.75 3.81 2.24
C PHE A 213 -9.75 2.69 1.20
N ILE A 214 -8.90 2.79 0.19
CA ILE A 214 -8.71 1.71 -0.80
C ILE A 214 -8.20 0.44 -0.11
N LEU A 215 -7.29 0.58 0.86
CA LEU A 215 -6.80 -0.56 1.66
C LEU A 215 -7.88 -1.13 2.57
N TYR A 216 -8.71 -0.29 3.20
CA TYR A 216 -9.85 -0.76 3.98
C TYR A 216 -10.81 -1.59 3.12
N ASP A 217 -11.20 -1.04 1.97
CA ASP A 217 -12.08 -1.70 1.03
C ASP A 217 -11.49 -3.04 0.57
N PHE A 218 -10.19 -3.10 0.29
CA PHE A 218 -9.48 -4.37 0.03
C PHE A 218 -9.58 -5.36 1.18
N PHE A 219 -9.32 -4.95 2.42
CA PHE A 219 -9.39 -5.84 3.59
C PHE A 219 -10.82 -6.28 3.92
N SER A 220 -11.81 -5.44 3.64
CA SER A 220 -13.22 -5.72 3.91
C SER A 220 -13.70 -6.99 3.19
N VAL A 221 -13.19 -7.26 1.99
CA VAL A 221 -13.48 -8.48 1.22
C VAL A 221 -13.11 -9.75 2.00
N TYR A 222 -12.05 -9.68 2.81
CA TYR A 222 -11.54 -10.82 3.59
C TYR A 222 -12.05 -10.83 5.04
N TYR A 223 -12.95 -9.92 5.43
CA TYR A 223 -13.42 -9.77 6.81
C TYR A 223 -13.96 -11.06 7.43
N HIS A 224 -14.64 -11.89 6.62
CA HIS A 224 -15.21 -13.17 7.06
C HIS A 224 -14.14 -14.17 7.51
N LEU A 225 -12.91 -14.05 7.02
CA LEU A 225 -11.77 -14.88 7.42
C LEU A 225 -11.12 -14.39 8.72
N PHE A 226 -11.33 -13.14 9.14
CA PHE A 226 -10.52 -12.56 10.21
C PHE A 226 -10.82 -13.16 11.59
N THR A 227 -9.75 -13.41 12.36
CA THR A 227 -9.85 -13.70 13.80
C THR A 227 -10.36 -12.48 14.56
N LEU A 228 -10.82 -12.67 15.81
CA LEU A 228 -11.31 -11.56 16.63
C LEU A 228 -10.27 -10.42 16.77
N ARG A 229 -8.98 -10.75 16.92
CA ARG A 229 -7.90 -9.76 17.02
C ARG A 229 -7.73 -8.95 15.72
N LEU A 230 -7.79 -9.62 14.57
CA LEU A 230 -7.73 -8.95 13.26
C LEU A 230 -8.94 -8.06 13.02
N LYS A 231 -10.14 -8.50 13.44
CA LYS A 231 -11.36 -7.67 13.37
C LYS A 231 -11.22 -6.40 14.21
N TRP A 232 -10.65 -6.50 15.42
CA TRP A 232 -10.36 -5.32 16.25
C TRP A 232 -9.36 -4.37 15.57
N ALA A 233 -8.26 -4.89 15.03
CA ALA A 233 -7.30 -4.07 14.29
C ALA A 233 -7.93 -3.38 13.08
N LEU A 234 -8.78 -4.09 12.32
CA LEU A 234 -9.50 -3.50 11.19
C LEU A 234 -10.49 -2.42 11.64
N TRP A 235 -11.21 -2.63 12.74
CA TRP A 235 -12.12 -1.61 13.27
C TRP A 235 -11.39 -0.36 13.76
N LEU A 236 -10.26 -0.53 14.46
CA LEU A 236 -9.41 0.60 14.84
C LEU A 236 -8.92 1.36 13.61
N PHE A 237 -8.49 0.64 12.58
CA PHE A 237 -8.09 1.22 11.31
C PHE A 237 -9.22 2.09 10.69
N VAL A 238 -10.45 1.57 10.63
CA VAL A 238 -11.63 2.29 10.11
C VAL A 238 -11.98 3.51 10.96
N VAL A 239 -11.89 3.40 12.28
CA VAL A 239 -12.17 4.53 13.17
C VAL A 239 -11.14 5.64 12.97
N PHE A 240 -9.84 5.31 12.96
CA PHE A 240 -8.79 6.31 12.79
C PHE A 240 -8.85 7.00 11.44
N ILE A 241 -9.05 6.26 10.34
CA ILE A 241 -9.18 6.88 9.01
C ILE A 241 -10.42 7.78 8.91
N THR A 242 -11.55 7.37 9.51
CA THR A 242 -12.78 8.18 9.49
C THR A 242 -12.59 9.48 10.27
N ILE A 243 -12.02 9.41 11.49
CA ILE A 243 -11.77 10.61 12.29
C ILE A 243 -10.73 11.50 11.59
N SER A 244 -9.72 10.92 10.93
CA SER A 244 -8.76 11.67 10.14
C SER A 244 -9.45 12.53 9.07
N VAL A 245 -10.25 11.89 8.21
CA VAL A 245 -10.96 12.54 7.10
C VAL A 245 -11.91 13.62 7.60
N VAL A 246 -12.64 13.36 8.69
CA VAL A 246 -13.54 14.35 9.29
C VAL A 246 -12.75 15.57 9.77
N ASN A 247 -11.59 15.39 10.40
CA ASN A 247 -10.75 16.51 10.83
C ASN A 247 -10.14 17.27 9.65
N GLU A 248 -9.75 16.56 8.60
CA GLU A 248 -9.29 17.17 7.36
C GLU A 248 -10.37 18.07 6.74
N TRP A 249 -11.62 17.56 6.67
CA TRP A 249 -12.76 18.31 6.15
C TRP A 249 -13.10 19.52 7.02
N LEU A 250 -13.05 19.37 8.35
CA LEU A 250 -13.24 20.49 9.28
C LEU A 250 -12.16 21.56 9.10
N TYR A 251 -10.91 21.16 8.84
CA TYR A 251 -9.83 22.09 8.51
C TYR A 251 -10.08 22.81 7.19
N PHE A 252 -10.64 22.15 6.17
CA PHE A 252 -11.01 22.79 4.91
C PHE A 252 -12.14 23.81 5.07
N VAL A 253 -13.16 23.48 5.85
CA VAL A 253 -14.25 24.44 6.14
C VAL A 253 -13.74 25.61 6.99
N ASN A 254 -12.78 25.35 7.88
CA ASN A 254 -12.28 26.33 8.82
C ASN A 254 -10.74 26.40 8.83
N HIS A 255 -10.18 27.03 7.79
CA HIS A 255 -8.74 27.13 7.51
C HIS A 255 -7.85 27.66 8.66
N GLN A 256 -8.44 28.20 9.73
CA GLN A 256 -7.72 28.68 10.91
C GLN A 256 -7.40 27.57 11.92
N TRP A 257 -8.07 26.40 11.82
CA TRP A 257 -7.97 25.33 12.82
C TRP A 257 -6.78 24.40 12.56
N ARG A 258 -5.55 24.93 12.71
CA ARG A 258 -4.30 24.14 12.58
C ARG A 258 -4.28 22.88 13.45
N ILE A 259 -5.03 22.85 14.55
CA ILE A 259 -5.13 21.67 15.40
C ILE A 259 -5.83 20.49 14.70
N CYS A 260 -6.84 20.75 13.85
CA CYS A 260 -7.52 19.72 13.08
C CYS A 260 -6.58 19.07 12.06
N ASP A 261 -5.69 19.85 11.45
CA ASP A 261 -4.66 19.35 10.55
C ASP A 261 -3.68 18.41 11.28
N GLN A 262 -3.21 18.79 12.45
CA GLN A 262 -2.34 17.94 13.28
C GLN A 262 -3.06 16.67 13.74
N ILE A 263 -4.33 16.77 14.14
CA ILE A 263 -5.15 15.61 14.52
C ILE A 263 -5.33 14.67 13.34
N SER A 264 -5.65 15.19 12.14
CA SER A 264 -5.78 14.40 10.90
C SER A 264 -4.50 13.61 10.63
N MET A 265 -3.36 14.28 10.59
CA MET A 265 -2.06 13.65 10.33
C MET A 265 -1.68 12.61 11.42
N GLY A 266 -2.00 12.88 12.68
CA GLY A 266 -1.79 11.93 13.77
C GLY A 266 -2.66 10.68 13.64
N LEU A 267 -3.91 10.85 13.20
CA LEU A 267 -4.85 9.74 12.99
C LEU A 267 -4.54 8.94 11.73
N GLU A 268 -4.03 9.58 10.67
CA GLU A 268 -3.45 8.89 9.51
C GLU A 268 -2.32 7.95 9.94
N PHE A 269 -1.39 8.44 10.76
CA PHE A 269 -0.31 7.61 11.29
C PHE A 269 -0.85 6.44 12.14
N LEU A 270 -1.85 6.66 12.99
CA LEU A 270 -2.46 5.59 13.78
C LEU A 270 -3.23 4.58 12.90
N ALA A 271 -3.85 5.04 11.81
CA ALA A 271 -4.49 4.20 10.81
C ALA A 271 -3.44 3.34 10.07
N GLU A 272 -2.30 3.92 9.66
CA GLU A 272 -1.17 3.19 9.08
C GLU A 272 -0.64 2.11 10.05
N CYS A 273 -0.49 2.44 11.33
CA CYS A 273 -0.07 1.48 12.36
C CYS A 273 -1.08 0.33 12.49
N SER A 274 -2.38 0.64 12.50
CA SER A 274 -3.44 -0.36 12.59
C SER A 274 -3.48 -1.25 11.34
N CYS A 275 -3.25 -0.69 10.15
CA CYS A 275 -3.09 -1.42 8.91
C CYS A 275 -1.89 -2.38 8.97
N CYS A 276 -0.74 -1.93 9.49
CA CYS A 276 0.41 -2.80 9.74
C CYS A 276 0.08 -3.96 10.69
N LEU A 277 -0.71 -3.72 11.76
CA LEU A 277 -1.17 -4.78 12.66
C LEU A 277 -2.06 -5.80 11.95
N VAL A 278 -2.97 -5.38 11.08
CA VAL A 278 -3.78 -6.29 10.26
C VAL A 278 -2.87 -7.20 9.43
N ILE A 279 -1.84 -6.64 8.79
CA ILE A 279 -0.91 -7.42 7.94
C ILE A 279 0.00 -8.33 8.78
N VAL A 280 0.48 -7.89 9.94
CA VAL A 280 1.35 -8.68 10.81
C VAL A 280 0.57 -9.82 11.45
N TRP A 281 -0.61 -9.56 12.00
CA TRP A 281 -1.40 -10.56 12.73
C TRP A 281 -2.10 -11.59 11.84
N GLN A 282 -2.06 -11.42 10.53
CA GLN A 282 -2.59 -12.43 9.61
C GLN A 282 -1.68 -13.67 9.52
N PHE A 283 -0.40 -13.56 9.91
CA PHE A 283 0.55 -14.67 9.86
C PHE A 283 0.29 -15.61 11.02
N LYS A 284 -0.17 -16.84 10.71
CA LYS A 284 -0.38 -17.89 11.72
C LYS A 284 0.86 -18.77 11.81
N SER A 285 1.23 -19.16 13.04
CA SER A 285 2.28 -20.16 13.21
C SER A 285 1.73 -21.49 12.70
N LYS A 286 2.56 -22.22 11.92
CA LYS A 286 2.43 -23.67 11.84
C LYS A 286 2.88 -24.22 13.20
N LEU A 287 2.00 -24.16 14.19
CA LEU A 287 2.09 -25.12 15.27
C LEU A 287 1.82 -26.47 14.61
N ASN A 288 2.89 -27.24 14.37
CA ASN A 288 2.74 -28.65 14.07
C ASN A 288 1.79 -29.20 15.13
N PRO A 289 0.67 -29.85 14.75
CA PRO A 289 -0.10 -30.64 15.69
C PRO A 289 0.74 -31.88 16.03
N THR A 290 1.87 -31.70 16.71
CA THR A 290 2.53 -32.78 17.42
C THR A 290 1.64 -33.08 18.62
N THR A 291 0.89 -34.16 18.49
CA THR A 291 0.57 -35.08 19.58
C THR A 291 -0.10 -34.45 20.80
N THR A 292 -1.36 -34.07 20.66
CA THR A 292 -2.33 -34.35 21.74
C THR A 292 -2.98 -35.70 21.42
N GLY A 293 -2.17 -36.75 21.56
CA GLY A 293 -2.69 -38.05 21.95
C GLY A 293 -2.70 -38.06 23.48
N ALA A 294 -3.85 -37.77 24.06
CA ALA A 294 -4.25 -38.13 25.41
C ALA A 294 -5.78 -38.12 25.44
#